data_AF-W6NHF4-F1
#
_entry.id   AF-W6NHF4-F1
#
_cell.length_a   1.000
_cell.length_b   1.000
_cell.length_c   1.000
_cell.angle_alpha   90.00
_cell.angle_beta   90.00
_cell.angle_gamma   90.00
#
_symmetry.space_group_name_H-M   'P 1'
#
loop_
_entity.id
_entity.type
_entity.pdbx_description
1 polymer ?
#
loop_
_entity_poly.entity_id
_entity_poly.type
_entity_poly.pdbx_seq_one_letter_code
_entity_poly.pdbx_strand_id
1 'polypeptide(L)'
;MGKKQHQKDKLYLTTTEWKEIGGHKDDTSTRLQRAQFKRLPLTHCSLSLIPFEDPVCTRSGEIFDLTHIIPYLKKNGVNPCTGKKMSSKDLIHLKFDKDEQGKFRCPVTFRAFTDHTHVVAIATTGNVFSFEAVQELNLKANHLKDLLTDTPFQKSDIIVLQ
;
A
#
# COMPACT_ATOMS: atom_id res chain seq x y z
N MET A 1 43.49 -10.86 34.00
CA MET A 1 43.63 -12.05 33.13
C MET A 1 42.47 -12.11 32.13
N GLY A 2 42.53 -11.30 31.06
CA GLY A 2 41.46 -11.17 30.06
C GLY A 2 41.59 -12.21 28.94
N LYS A 3 40.98 -13.38 29.08
CA LYS A 3 41.08 -14.50 28.12
C LYS A 3 40.35 -14.29 26.77
N LYS A 4 39.95 -13.05 26.41
CA LYS A 4 39.21 -12.75 25.16
C LYS A 4 39.72 -11.52 24.38
N GLN A 5 40.86 -10.94 24.78
CA GLN A 5 41.30 -9.66 24.20
C GLN A 5 41.87 -9.78 22.78
N HIS A 6 42.41 -10.96 22.39
CA HIS A 6 43.03 -11.18 21.06
C HIS A 6 42.18 -12.00 20.08
N GLN A 7 40.87 -12.09 20.28
CA GLN A 7 40.04 -12.91 19.39
C GLN A 7 39.87 -12.29 17.98
N LYS A 8 40.13 -10.98 17.85
CA LYS A 8 40.02 -10.18 16.62
C LYS A 8 41.36 -9.93 15.91
N ASP A 9 42.49 -10.26 16.53
CA ASP A 9 43.83 -10.12 15.92
C ASP A 9 44.19 -11.40 15.15
N LYS A 10 43.49 -11.65 14.04
CA LYS A 10 43.75 -12.80 13.15
C LYS A 10 44.23 -12.30 11.79
N LEU A 11 45.24 -12.94 11.22
CA LEU A 11 45.73 -12.64 9.87
C LEU A 11 44.75 -13.06 8.75
N TYR A 12 43.66 -13.73 9.09
CA TYR A 12 42.62 -14.15 8.17
C TYR A 12 41.26 -13.63 8.64
N LEU A 13 40.40 -13.29 7.69
CA LEU A 13 39.02 -12.90 7.97
C LEU A 13 38.20 -14.12 8.35
N THR A 14 37.55 -14.07 9.52
CA THR A 14 36.56 -15.08 9.90
C THR A 14 35.27 -14.89 9.11
N THR A 15 34.47 -15.95 8.99
CA THR A 15 33.15 -15.88 8.34
C THR A 15 32.25 -14.80 8.96
N THR A 16 32.36 -14.61 10.28
CA THR A 16 31.65 -13.55 11.01
C THR A 16 32.14 -12.16 10.64
N GLU A 17 33.46 -11.94 10.59
CA GLU A 17 34.04 -10.64 10.24
C GLU A 17 33.84 -10.31 8.75
N TRP A 18 33.87 -11.30 7.86
CA TRP A 18 33.52 -11.12 6.44
C TRP A 18 32.06 -10.70 6.25
N LYS A 19 31.16 -11.24 7.08
CA LYS A 19 29.73 -10.87 7.06
C LYS A 19 29.49 -9.45 7.60
N GLU A 20 30.24 -9.02 8.60
CA GLU A 20 30.06 -7.70 9.25
C GLU A 20 30.80 -6.55 8.55
N ILE A 21 32.02 -6.80 8.03
CA ILE A 21 32.95 -5.73 7.63
C ILE A 21 33.20 -5.68 6.12
N GLY A 22 33.13 -6.81 5.39
CA GLY A 22 33.75 -6.91 4.07
C GLY A 22 32.95 -7.66 3.01
N GLY A 23 32.02 -6.99 2.34
CA GLY A 23 31.60 -7.36 0.97
C GLY A 23 30.71 -8.60 0.82
N HIS A 24 30.10 -9.11 1.90
CA HIS A 24 29.11 -10.18 1.80
C HIS A 24 27.90 -9.73 0.96
N LYS A 25 27.66 -10.41 -0.18
CA LYS A 25 26.37 -10.33 -0.88
C LYS A 25 25.33 -10.99 0.02
N ASP A 26 24.22 -10.29 0.25
CA ASP A 26 23.07 -10.79 0.99
C ASP A 26 22.80 -12.25 0.66
N ASP A 27 22.57 -13.04 1.71
CA ASP A 27 22.19 -14.44 1.60
C ASP A 27 20.97 -14.61 0.68
N THR A 28 20.86 -15.76 0.02
CA THR A 28 19.77 -15.96 -0.96
C THR A 28 18.40 -15.85 -0.28
N SER A 29 18.32 -16.24 0.99
CA SER A 29 17.13 -16.10 1.85
C SER A 29 16.78 -14.63 2.13
N THR A 30 17.76 -13.76 2.41
CA THR A 30 17.50 -12.34 2.69
C THR A 30 17.21 -11.56 1.40
N ARG A 31 17.81 -11.95 0.27
CA ARG A 31 17.42 -11.46 -1.06
C ARG A 31 16.01 -11.88 -1.45
N LEU A 32 15.64 -13.14 -1.21
CA LEU A 32 14.28 -13.64 -1.40
C LEU A 32 13.30 -12.90 -0.49
N GLN A 33 13.61 -12.67 0.78
CA GLN A 33 12.75 -11.85 1.64
C GLN A 33 12.59 -10.41 1.12
N ARG A 34 13.68 -9.76 0.68
CA ARG A 34 13.60 -8.41 0.09
C ARG A 34 12.82 -8.38 -1.23
N ALA A 35 12.94 -9.42 -2.05
CA ALA A 35 12.24 -9.53 -3.33
C ALA A 35 10.76 -9.95 -3.16
N GLN A 36 10.43 -10.74 -2.14
CA GLN A 36 9.08 -11.21 -1.84
C GLN A 36 8.12 -10.10 -1.39
N PHE A 37 8.64 -8.97 -0.91
CA PHE A 37 7.82 -7.84 -0.44
C PHE A 37 7.86 -6.62 -1.35
N LYS A 38 8.15 -6.77 -2.65
CA LYS A 38 7.92 -5.66 -3.58
C LYS A 38 6.41 -5.45 -3.67
N ARG A 39 5.93 -4.37 -3.02
CA ARG A 39 4.52 -4.00 -3.00
C ARG A 39 4.01 -3.83 -4.43
N LEU A 40 2.79 -4.28 -4.66
CA LEU A 40 2.12 -4.04 -5.93
C LEU A 40 2.01 -2.53 -6.14
N PRO A 41 2.33 -1.99 -7.32
CA PRO A 41 2.11 -0.58 -7.58
C PRO A 41 0.64 -0.22 -7.37
N LEU A 42 0.38 0.99 -6.88
CA LEU A 42 -0.99 1.50 -6.62
C LEU A 42 -1.91 1.41 -7.84
N THR A 43 -1.36 1.32 -9.04
CA THR A 43 -2.08 1.34 -10.31
C THR A 43 -2.61 -0.02 -10.76
N HIS A 44 -2.26 -1.10 -10.06
CA HIS A 44 -2.57 -2.46 -10.48
C HIS A 44 -3.65 -3.11 -9.61
N CYS A 45 -4.43 -3.99 -10.21
CA CYS A 45 -5.43 -4.82 -9.54
C CYS A 45 -4.76 -5.98 -8.79
N SER A 46 -5.19 -6.23 -7.55
CA SER A 46 -4.64 -7.30 -6.69
C SER A 46 -5.04 -8.72 -7.13
N LEU A 47 -6.06 -8.84 -8.00
CA LEU A 47 -6.51 -10.12 -8.55
C LEU A 47 -5.86 -10.44 -9.90
N SER A 48 -5.86 -9.49 -10.84
CA SER A 48 -5.33 -9.70 -12.19
C SER A 48 -3.85 -9.34 -12.34
N LEU A 49 -3.29 -8.55 -11.41
CA LEU A 49 -1.92 -8.04 -11.45
C LEU A 49 -1.63 -7.17 -12.69
N ILE A 50 -2.68 -6.61 -13.30
CA ILE A 50 -2.65 -5.72 -14.47
C ILE A 50 -3.13 -4.34 -14.03
N PRO A 51 -2.71 -3.24 -14.69
CA PRO A 51 -3.28 -1.93 -14.46
C PRO A 51 -4.81 -1.94 -14.48
N PHE A 52 -5.46 -1.29 -13.51
CA PHE A 52 -6.91 -1.21 -13.48
C PHE A 52 -7.45 -0.10 -14.40
N GLU A 53 -8.69 -0.29 -14.87
CA GLU A 53 -9.44 0.73 -15.59
C GLU A 53 -10.50 1.34 -14.66
N ASP A 54 -11.29 0.48 -14.02
CA ASP A 54 -12.35 0.85 -13.07
C ASP A 54 -12.00 0.33 -11.67
N PRO A 55 -11.18 1.08 -10.90
CA PRO A 55 -10.72 0.64 -9.61
C PRO A 55 -11.87 0.64 -8.60
N VAL A 56 -12.01 -0.48 -7.90
CA VAL A 56 -12.86 -0.65 -6.75
C VAL A 56 -12.02 -1.14 -5.58
N CYS A 57 -12.35 -0.71 -4.37
CA CYS A 57 -11.69 -1.18 -3.17
C CYS A 57 -12.66 -1.87 -2.22
N THR A 58 -12.04 -2.62 -1.33
CA THR A 58 -12.69 -3.23 -0.18
C THR A 58 -12.36 -2.41 1.07
N ARG A 59 -13.13 -2.57 2.15
CA ARG A 59 -12.82 -1.93 3.43
C ARG A 59 -11.46 -2.35 4.02
N SER A 60 -10.89 -3.47 3.57
CA SER A 60 -9.53 -3.89 3.92
C SER A 60 -8.42 -3.10 3.22
N GLY A 61 -8.74 -2.31 2.19
CA GLY A 61 -7.77 -1.50 1.45
C GLY A 61 -7.22 -2.15 0.19
N GLU A 62 -7.69 -3.35 -0.17
CA GLU A 62 -7.26 -4.03 -1.40
C GLU A 62 -7.99 -3.45 -2.61
N ILE A 63 -7.22 -3.15 -3.65
CA ILE A 63 -7.72 -2.57 -4.91
C ILE A 63 -7.92 -3.70 -5.92
N PHE A 64 -9.08 -3.69 -6.54
CA PHE A 64 -9.46 -4.59 -7.62
C PHE A 64 -9.99 -3.80 -8.81
N ASP A 65 -9.97 -4.45 -9.97
CA ASP A 65 -10.66 -3.96 -11.14
C ASP A 65 -12.07 -4.57 -11.21
N LEU A 66 -13.06 -3.73 -11.51
CA LEU A 66 -14.48 -4.09 -11.50
C LEU A 66 -14.78 -5.30 -12.41
N THR A 67 -14.20 -5.31 -13.60
CA THR A 67 -14.36 -6.37 -14.61
C THR A 67 -13.90 -7.73 -14.12
N HIS A 68 -12.88 -7.75 -13.25
CA HIS A 68 -12.27 -8.98 -12.75
C HIS A 68 -12.89 -9.45 -11.43
N ILE A 69 -13.22 -8.54 -10.52
CA ILE A 69 -13.73 -8.91 -9.19
C ILE A 69 -15.18 -9.38 -9.21
N ILE A 70 -16.04 -8.82 -10.08
CA ILE A 70 -17.46 -9.21 -10.14
C ILE A 70 -17.62 -10.69 -10.54
N PRO A 71 -16.98 -11.18 -11.62
CA PRO A 71 -17.02 -12.61 -11.96
C PRO A 71 -16.47 -13.51 -10.85
N TYR A 72 -15.42 -13.05 -10.15
CA TYR A 72 -14.82 -13.80 -9.05
C TYR A 72 -15.77 -13.95 -7.85
N LEU A 73 -16.41 -12.85 -7.43
CA LEU A 73 -17.37 -12.85 -6.32
C LEU A 73 -18.61 -13.69 -6.65
N LYS A 74 -19.07 -13.71 -7.91
CA LYS A 74 -20.19 -14.57 -8.32
C LYS A 74 -19.88 -16.07 -8.21
N LYS A 75 -18.62 -16.47 -8.44
CA LYS A 75 -18.19 -17.87 -8.37
C LYS A 75 -17.88 -18.32 -6.95
N ASN A 76 -17.16 -17.50 -6.18
CA ASN A 76 -16.57 -17.93 -4.92
C ASN A 76 -17.22 -17.28 -3.68
N GLY A 77 -17.82 -16.08 -3.82
CA GLY A 77 -18.46 -15.37 -2.70
C GLY A 77 -17.51 -14.93 -1.57
N VAL A 78 -16.21 -14.88 -1.84
CA VAL A 78 -15.15 -14.53 -0.88
C VAL A 78 -14.19 -13.51 -1.48
N ASN A 79 -13.48 -12.77 -0.62
CA ASN A 79 -12.41 -11.88 -1.01
C ASN A 79 -11.16 -12.70 -1.41
N PRO A 80 -10.55 -12.45 -2.59
CA PRO A 80 -9.40 -13.23 -3.08
C PRO A 80 -8.13 -13.07 -2.24
N CYS A 81 -7.96 -11.96 -1.52
CA CYS A 81 -6.76 -11.66 -0.75
C CYS A 81 -6.90 -12.10 0.72
N THR A 82 -8.07 -11.88 1.34
CA THR A 82 -8.28 -12.21 2.77
C THR A 82 -9.03 -13.54 3.00
N GLY A 83 -9.72 -14.08 2.00
CA GLY A 83 -10.59 -15.26 2.15
C GLY A 83 -11.88 -15.02 2.93
N LYS A 84 -12.19 -13.79 3.35
CA LYS A 84 -13.42 -13.45 4.06
C LYS A 84 -14.62 -13.40 3.11
N LYS A 85 -15.81 -13.76 3.60
CA LYS A 85 -17.06 -13.63 2.81
C LYS A 85 -17.28 -12.17 2.42
N MET A 86 -17.61 -11.96 1.15
CA MET A 86 -17.74 -10.63 0.55
C MET A 86 -18.84 -10.65 -0.49
N SER A 87 -19.64 -9.58 -0.54
CA SER A 87 -20.63 -9.37 -1.59
C SER A 87 -20.20 -8.24 -2.53
N SER A 88 -20.84 -8.16 -3.70
CA SER A 88 -20.60 -7.06 -4.66
C SER A 88 -21.04 -5.69 -4.14
N LYS A 89 -21.89 -5.64 -3.09
CA LYS A 89 -22.36 -4.39 -2.49
C LYS A 89 -21.34 -3.76 -1.55
N ASP A 90 -20.38 -4.56 -1.08
CA ASP A 90 -19.34 -4.11 -0.15
C ASP A 90 -18.16 -3.44 -0.89
N LEU A 91 -18.18 -3.48 -2.22
CA LEU A 91 -17.20 -2.83 -3.07
C LEU A 91 -17.48 -1.34 -3.16
N ILE A 92 -16.43 -0.54 -2.97
CA ILE A 92 -16.47 0.92 -3.04
C ILE A 92 -15.73 1.33 -4.30
N HIS A 93 -16.37 2.14 -5.14
CA HIS A 93 -15.72 2.69 -6.32
C HIS A 93 -14.68 3.72 -5.93
N LEU A 94 -13.46 3.60 -6.47
CA LEU A 94 -12.39 4.57 -6.23
C LEU A 94 -12.35 5.62 -7.34
N LYS A 95 -12.22 6.88 -6.94
CA LYS A 95 -12.06 8.03 -7.84
C LYS A 95 -10.65 8.59 -7.64
N PHE A 96 -9.80 8.34 -8.63
CA PHE A 96 -8.47 8.90 -8.68
C PHE A 96 -8.43 10.16 -9.55
N ASP A 97 -7.70 11.17 -9.08
CA ASP A 97 -7.39 12.35 -9.87
C ASP A 97 -6.13 12.12 -10.72
N LYS A 98 -6.17 12.56 -11.97
CA LYS A 98 -5.08 12.37 -12.93
C LYS A 98 -4.53 13.73 -13.37
N ASP A 99 -3.20 13.82 -13.46
CA ASP A 99 -2.50 14.93 -14.09
C ASP A 99 -2.70 14.95 -15.61
N GLU A 100 -2.32 16.07 -16.25
CA GLU A 100 -2.25 16.20 -17.72
C GLU A 100 -1.34 15.13 -18.36
N GLN A 101 -0.36 14.62 -17.61
CA GLN A 101 0.54 13.54 -18.03
C GLN A 101 -0.02 12.13 -17.76
N GLY A 102 -1.24 12.02 -17.24
CA GLY A 102 -1.90 10.75 -16.92
C GLY A 102 -1.39 10.08 -15.64
N LYS A 103 -0.53 10.74 -14.85
CA LYS A 103 -0.07 10.25 -13.55
C LYS A 103 -1.12 10.51 -12.47
N PHE A 104 -1.28 9.57 -11.55
CA PHE A 104 -2.20 9.76 -10.42
C PHE A 104 -1.63 10.75 -9.42
N ARG A 105 -2.45 11.71 -8.98
CA ARG A 105 -2.11 12.71 -7.97
C ARG A 105 -3.17 12.84 -6.90
N CYS A 106 -2.77 13.37 -5.76
CA CYS A 106 -3.70 13.83 -4.75
C CYS A 106 -4.37 15.13 -5.23
N PRO A 107 -5.70 15.24 -5.20
CA PRO A 107 -6.42 16.40 -5.71
C PRO A 107 -6.27 17.66 -4.85
N VAL A 108 -5.81 17.54 -3.60
CA VAL A 108 -5.66 18.67 -2.67
C VAL A 108 -4.22 19.15 -2.58
N THR A 109 -3.27 18.22 -2.47
CA THR A 109 -1.84 18.57 -2.36
C THR A 109 -1.16 18.66 -3.72
N PHE A 110 -1.82 18.25 -4.80
CA PHE A 110 -1.29 18.14 -6.16
C PHE A 110 0.02 17.33 -6.27
N ARG A 111 0.34 16.53 -5.24
CA ARG A 111 1.49 15.64 -5.24
C ARG A 111 1.14 14.35 -5.98
N ALA A 112 1.99 13.95 -6.90
CA ALA A 112 1.85 12.67 -7.58
C ALA A 112 2.07 11.50 -6.61
N PHE A 113 1.27 10.44 -6.74
CA PHE A 113 1.44 9.23 -5.96
C PHE A 113 2.70 8.47 -6.42
N THR A 114 3.41 7.89 -5.46
CA THR A 114 4.59 7.05 -5.67
C THR A 114 4.48 5.78 -4.83
N ASP A 115 5.38 4.82 -5.02
CA ASP A 115 5.35 3.54 -4.30
C ASP A 115 5.57 3.68 -2.77
N HIS A 116 5.96 4.87 -2.30
CA HIS A 116 6.21 5.14 -0.89
C HIS A 116 5.19 6.12 -0.28
N THR A 117 4.28 6.68 -1.08
CA THR A 117 3.27 7.58 -0.54
C THR A 117 2.19 6.80 0.19
N HIS A 118 1.81 7.30 1.37
CA HIS A 118 0.67 6.78 2.11
C HIS A 118 -0.63 7.28 1.48
N VAL A 119 -1.40 6.34 0.91
CA VAL A 119 -2.60 6.65 0.13
C VAL A 119 -3.83 6.11 0.83
N VAL A 120 -4.88 6.92 0.82
CA VAL A 120 -6.10 6.69 1.58
C VAL A 120 -7.30 7.01 0.70
N ALA A 121 -8.36 6.22 0.83
CA ALA A 121 -9.66 6.51 0.24
C ALA A 121 -10.70 6.76 1.33
N ILE A 122 -11.68 7.62 1.04
CA ILE A 122 -12.86 7.81 1.89
C ILE A 122 -13.97 6.88 1.39
N ALA A 123 -14.48 6.02 2.26
CA ALA A 123 -15.47 5.00 1.89
C ALA A 123 -16.80 5.56 1.38
N THR A 124 -17.21 6.74 1.86
CA THR A 124 -18.49 7.36 1.50
C THR A 124 -18.51 7.89 0.07
N THR A 125 -17.40 8.48 -0.38
CA THR A 125 -17.32 9.15 -1.69
C THR A 125 -16.46 8.43 -2.71
N GLY A 126 -15.57 7.55 -2.23
CA GLY A 126 -14.58 6.86 -3.05
C GLY A 126 -13.39 7.72 -3.44
N ASN A 127 -13.31 8.97 -2.98
CA ASN A 127 -12.23 9.87 -3.36
C ASN A 127 -10.92 9.45 -2.70
N VAL A 128 -9.84 9.47 -3.48
CA VAL A 128 -8.50 9.07 -3.05
C VAL A 128 -7.63 10.28 -2.75
N PHE A 129 -7.01 10.28 -1.57
CA PHE A 129 -6.17 11.35 -1.04
C PHE A 129 -4.83 10.81 -0.52
N SER A 130 -3.88 11.72 -0.33
CA SER A 130 -2.70 11.45 0.50
C SER A 130 -3.09 11.47 1.98
N PHE A 131 -2.56 10.52 2.76
CA PHE A 131 -2.81 10.45 4.20
C PHE A 131 -2.43 11.75 4.91
N GLU A 132 -1.34 12.41 4.48
CA GLU A 132 -0.91 13.73 4.96
C GLU A 132 -2.03 14.78 4.84
N ALA A 133 -2.73 14.82 3.71
CA ALA A 133 -3.81 15.80 3.48
C ALA A 133 -4.98 15.56 4.43
N VAL A 134 -5.41 14.30 4.56
CA VAL A 134 -6.48 13.90 5.48
C VAL A 134 -6.08 14.16 6.94
N GLN A 135 -4.82 13.91 7.29
CA GLN A 135 -4.33 14.11 8.65
C GLN A 135 -4.34 15.58 9.03
N GLU A 136 -3.86 16.47 8.17
CA GLU A 136 -3.75 17.89 8.48
C GLU A 136 -5.08 18.63 8.42
N LEU A 137 -5.85 18.39 7.36
CA LEU A 137 -7.07 19.17 7.10
C LEU A 137 -8.28 18.60 7.82
N ASN A 138 -8.34 17.28 8.04
CA ASN A 138 -9.51 16.65 8.66
C ASN A 138 -9.25 16.20 10.10
N LEU A 139 -8.21 15.39 10.34
CA LEU A 139 -7.98 14.79 11.67
C LEU A 139 -7.49 15.82 12.71
N LYS A 140 -6.53 16.69 12.36
CA LYS A 140 -6.01 17.73 13.28
C LYS A 140 -7.03 18.84 13.52
N ALA A 141 -7.73 19.30 12.48
CA ALA A 141 -8.75 20.35 12.58
C ALA A 141 -10.10 19.85 13.10
N ASN A 142 -10.24 18.53 13.36
CA ASN A 142 -11.50 17.86 13.71
C ASN A 142 -12.66 18.16 12.73
N HIS A 143 -12.32 18.36 11.46
CA HIS A 143 -13.27 18.64 10.39
C HIS A 143 -13.42 17.41 9.50
N LEU A 144 -14.29 16.48 9.89
CA LEU A 144 -14.47 15.20 9.20
C LEU A 144 -15.43 15.32 8.00
N LYS A 145 -15.02 16.11 7.00
CA LYS A 145 -15.72 16.23 5.72
C LYS A 145 -14.77 15.97 4.57
N ASP A 146 -15.30 15.36 3.52
CA ASP A 146 -14.55 15.12 2.30
C ASP A 146 -14.09 16.47 1.72
N LEU A 147 -12.80 16.56 1.41
CA LEU A 147 -12.13 17.79 0.97
C LEU A 147 -12.58 18.25 -0.42
N LEU A 148 -13.24 17.38 -1.20
CA LEU A 148 -13.75 17.72 -2.53
C LEU A 148 -15.25 17.95 -2.57
N THR A 149 -16.02 17.15 -1.81
CA THR A 149 -17.49 17.10 -1.93
C THR A 149 -18.21 17.64 -0.71
N ASP A 150 -17.49 18.04 0.34
CA ASP A 150 -18.02 18.50 1.63
C ASP A 150 -18.97 17.48 2.32
N THR A 151 -18.93 16.21 1.89
CA THR A 151 -19.75 15.16 2.51
C THR A 151 -19.16 14.75 3.86
N PRO A 152 -19.98 14.69 4.93
CA PRO A 152 -19.49 14.26 6.24
C PRO A 152 -19.16 12.76 6.22
N PHE A 153 -18.06 12.40 6.87
CA PHE A 153 -17.64 10.99 7.00
C PHE A 153 -17.12 10.72 8.42
N GLN A 154 -16.96 9.45 8.81
CA GLN A 154 -16.42 9.08 10.11
C GLN A 154 -14.97 8.61 10.00
N LYS A 155 -14.22 8.63 11.12
CA LYS A 155 -12.85 8.09 11.14
C LYS A 155 -12.76 6.62 10.72
N SER A 156 -13.84 5.85 10.91
CA SER A 156 -13.98 4.46 10.46
C SER A 156 -14.13 4.29 8.95
N ASP A 157 -14.47 5.37 8.24
CA ASP A 157 -14.65 5.36 6.78
C ASP A 157 -13.35 5.66 6.03
N ILE A 158 -12.26 5.91 6.75
CA ILE A 158 -10.93 6.11 6.20
C ILE A 158 -10.33 4.72 5.89
N ILE A 159 -10.15 4.44 4.60
CA ILE A 159 -9.57 3.19 4.10
C ILE A 159 -8.14 3.45 3.67
N VAL A 160 -7.18 2.72 4.24
CA VAL A 160 -5.76 2.81 3.84
C VAL A 160 -5.52 1.88 2.66
N LEU A 161 -5.01 2.42 1.55
CA LEU A 161 -4.68 1.65 0.34
C LEU A 161 -3.19 1.27 0.29
N GLN A 162 -2.28 2.13 0.77
CA GLN A 162 -0.83 1.94 0.72
C GLN A 162 -0.07 2.61 1.87
#